data_AF-A0A7Z1AGS5-F1
#
_entry.id   AF-A0A7Z1AGS5-F1
#
_cell.length_a   1.000
_cell.length_b   1.000
_cell.length_c   1.000
_cell.angle_alpha   90.00
_cell.angle_beta   90.00
_cell.angle_gamma   90.00
#
_symmetry.space_group_name_H-M   'P 1'
#
loop_
_entity.id
_entity.type
_entity.pdbx_description
1 polymer ?
#
loop_
_entity_poly.entity_id
_entity_poly.type
_entity_poly.pdbx_seq_one_letter_code
_entity_poly.pdbx_strand_id
1 'polypeptide(L)'
;MSLLFSERPGRHERHLLRKHENPLFPEAARQLTQAQLREAQRRDHEELVAYIGYLRGLVGEAVALGPHEQSDVILGLKERLDQAYETACRLADDQTPNKEAIKKLVEVIMRSVWKGSGNDSLAHQELEQEEIARRAHYELLESPLVADLLDPESPIAQDELLPALLSADQAEFEAAVTLFDPVQLKALLTQAVSQPIPDASGEIFEQGVARMEQIKARAKSLQVE
;
A
#
# COMPACT_ATOMS: atom_id res chain seq x y z
N MET A 1 16.43 14.82 -23.43
CA MET A 1 17.03 14.76 -22.07
C MET A 1 16.47 13.51 -21.41
N SER A 2 17.31 12.72 -20.73
CA SER A 2 16.83 11.57 -19.95
C SER A 2 16.30 12.06 -18.61
N LEU A 3 15.14 11.55 -18.18
CA LEU A 3 14.59 11.80 -16.85
C LEU A 3 15.44 11.07 -15.79
N LEU A 4 15.71 11.74 -14.68
CA LEU A 4 16.54 11.21 -13.59
C LEU A 4 15.67 10.73 -12.43
N PHE A 5 15.31 9.45 -12.46
CA PHE A 5 14.56 8.79 -11.40
C PHE A 5 15.46 8.35 -10.25
N SER A 6 14.88 8.30 -9.05
CA SER A 6 15.53 7.76 -7.85
C SER A 6 15.65 6.24 -7.93
N GLU A 7 16.65 5.66 -7.27
CA GLU A 7 16.79 4.19 -7.15
C GLU A 7 15.66 3.57 -6.31
N ARG A 8 15.19 4.31 -5.30
CA ARG A 8 14.12 3.88 -4.37
C ARG A 8 13.06 4.99 -4.27
N PRO A 9 12.21 5.13 -5.29
CA PRO A 9 11.21 6.20 -5.37
C PRO A 9 10.14 6.03 -4.29
N GLY A 10 9.64 7.16 -3.78
CA GLY A 10 8.45 7.19 -2.93
C GLY A 10 7.17 7.11 -3.76
N ARG A 11 6.00 7.17 -3.10
CA ARG A 11 4.69 6.98 -3.74
C ARG A 11 4.42 7.96 -4.89
N HIS A 12 4.86 9.22 -4.77
CA HIS A 12 4.60 10.23 -5.80
C HIS A 12 5.42 9.94 -7.05
N GLU A 13 6.72 9.68 -6.88
CA GLU A 13 7.60 9.32 -7.99
C GLU A 13 7.24 7.95 -8.59
N ARG A 14 6.88 6.95 -7.79
CA ARG A 14 6.40 5.65 -8.27
C ARG A 14 5.18 5.79 -9.17
N HIS A 15 4.23 6.65 -8.80
CA HIS A 15 3.06 6.86 -9.65
C HIS A 15 3.41 7.55 -10.97
N LEU A 16 4.37 8.47 -10.98
CA LEU A 16 4.90 9.02 -12.23
C LEU A 16 5.55 7.92 -13.09
N LEU A 17 6.35 7.05 -12.49
CA LEU A 17 6.95 5.90 -13.19
C LEU A 17 5.89 5.00 -13.84
N ARG A 18 4.77 4.71 -13.15
CA ARG A 18 3.66 3.94 -13.71
C ARG A 18 3.08 4.58 -14.97
N LYS A 19 3.05 5.91 -15.05
CA LYS A 19 2.52 6.67 -16.19
C LYS A 19 3.50 6.77 -17.35
N HIS A 20 4.79 6.83 -17.05
CA HIS A 20 5.84 7.13 -18.01
C HIS A 20 5.81 6.13 -19.17
N GLU A 21 5.62 6.63 -20.39
CA GLU A 21 5.56 5.82 -21.63
C GLU A 21 4.51 4.69 -21.63
N ASN A 22 3.56 4.71 -20.70
CA ASN A 22 2.61 3.62 -20.53
C ASN A 22 1.37 3.80 -21.44
N PRO A 23 1.14 2.87 -22.40
CA PRO A 23 0.06 3.00 -23.37
C PRO A 23 -1.36 2.90 -22.77
N LEU A 24 -1.50 2.51 -21.50
CA LEU A 24 -2.79 2.43 -20.83
C LEU A 24 -3.26 3.78 -20.26
N PHE A 25 -2.35 4.73 -20.05
CA PHE A 25 -2.68 6.08 -19.56
C PHE A 25 -3.03 7.03 -20.71
N PRO A 26 -3.71 8.17 -20.50
CA PRO A 26 -3.87 9.19 -21.54
C PRO A 26 -2.53 9.76 -22.02
N GLU A 27 -2.38 10.14 -23.30
CA GLU A 27 -1.11 10.64 -23.86
C GLU A 27 -0.49 11.78 -23.05
N ALA A 28 -1.33 12.74 -22.61
CA ALA A 28 -0.91 13.86 -21.78
C ALA A 28 -0.30 13.44 -20.43
N ALA A 29 -0.72 12.30 -19.88
CA ALA A 29 -0.20 11.78 -18.61
C ALA A 29 1.11 10.99 -18.78
N ARG A 30 1.38 10.46 -19.99
CA ARG A 30 2.61 9.71 -20.30
C ARG A 30 3.83 10.60 -20.49
N GLN A 31 3.61 11.85 -20.91
CA GLN A 31 4.67 12.81 -21.21
C GLN A 31 5.09 13.55 -19.93
N LEU A 32 6.07 12.99 -19.24
CA LEU A 32 6.61 13.59 -18.01
C LEU A 32 7.69 14.62 -18.30
N THR A 33 7.65 15.70 -17.53
CA THR A 33 8.71 16.72 -17.51
C THR A 33 9.63 16.51 -16.31
N GLN A 34 10.88 16.96 -16.43
CA GLN A 34 11.82 16.95 -15.30
C GLN A 34 11.32 17.80 -14.12
N ALA A 35 10.50 18.82 -14.37
CA ALA A 35 9.90 19.64 -13.31
C ALA A 35 8.88 18.85 -12.48
N GLN A 36 7.99 18.09 -13.12
CA GLN A 36 7.04 17.20 -12.43
C GLN A 36 7.76 16.15 -11.61
N LEU A 37 8.82 15.55 -12.16
CA LEU A 37 9.62 14.56 -11.45
C LEU A 37 10.30 15.13 -10.20
N ARG A 38 10.93 16.32 -10.31
CA ARG A 38 11.55 16.99 -9.16
C ARG A 38 10.54 17.33 -8.06
N GLU A 39 9.33 17.73 -8.46
CA GLU A 39 8.28 18.04 -7.50
C GLU A 39 7.80 16.78 -6.77
N ALA A 40 7.64 15.65 -7.47
CA ALA A 40 7.33 14.37 -6.84
C ALA A 40 8.43 13.95 -5.84
N GLN A 41 9.70 14.02 -6.27
CA GLN A 41 10.85 13.73 -5.41
C GLN A 41 10.92 14.64 -4.17
N ARG A 42 10.59 15.94 -4.32
CA ARG A 42 10.50 16.87 -3.19
C ARG A 42 9.43 16.43 -2.19
N ARG A 43 8.25 16.05 -2.66
CA ARG A 43 7.14 15.56 -1.80
C ARG A 43 7.50 14.27 -1.09
N ASP A 44 8.06 13.30 -1.82
CA ASP A 44 8.51 12.03 -1.23
C ASP A 44 9.57 12.26 -0.14
N HIS A 45 10.49 13.21 -0.36
CA HIS A 45 11.49 13.59 0.64
C HIS A 45 10.87 14.24 1.88
N GLU A 46 9.92 15.16 1.70
CA GLU A 46 9.23 15.82 2.81
C GLU A 46 8.45 14.82 3.68
N GLU A 47 7.77 13.86 3.06
CA GLU A 47 7.09 12.78 3.76
C GLU A 47 8.06 11.92 4.56
N LEU A 48 9.22 11.58 3.99
CA LEU A 48 10.26 10.81 4.68
C LEU A 48 10.80 11.57 5.91
N VAL A 49 11.10 12.86 5.78
CA VAL A 49 11.60 13.68 6.90
C VAL A 49 10.56 13.77 8.03
N ALA A 50 9.28 14.01 7.67
CA ALA A 50 8.19 14.05 8.65
C ALA A 50 8.03 12.70 9.37
N TYR A 51 8.10 11.60 8.62
CA TYR A 51 7.99 10.25 9.15
C TYR A 51 9.10 9.90 10.15
N ILE A 52 10.36 10.27 9.87
CA ILE A 52 11.48 10.00 10.79
C ILE A 52 11.25 10.69 12.14
N GLY A 53 10.75 11.93 12.14
CA GLY A 53 10.39 12.65 13.36
C GLY A 53 9.28 11.94 14.14
N TYR A 54 8.21 11.53 13.44
CA TYR A 54 7.08 10.80 14.00
C TYR A 54 7.50 9.46 14.62
N LEU A 55 8.25 8.64 13.89
CA LEU A 55 8.69 7.31 14.35
C LEU A 55 9.57 7.42 15.60
N ARG A 56 10.48 8.41 15.66
CA ARG A 56 11.29 8.65 16.86
C ARG A 56 10.42 8.98 18.08
N GLY A 57 9.35 9.75 17.88
CA GLY A 57 8.35 10.03 18.91
C GLY A 57 7.70 8.75 19.42
N LEU A 58 7.17 7.91 18.52
CA LEU A 58 6.53 6.64 18.86
C LEU A 58 7.46 5.70 19.64
N VAL A 59 8.72 5.57 19.20
CA VAL A 59 9.72 4.75 19.90
C VAL A 59 10.00 5.32 21.30
N GLY A 60 10.10 6.64 21.44
CA GLY A 60 10.26 7.31 22.73
C GLY A 60 9.10 7.03 23.69
N GLU A 61 7.87 7.10 23.20
CA GLU A 61 6.67 6.75 23.98
C GLU A 61 6.68 5.28 24.40
N ALA A 62 7.04 4.37 23.50
CA ALA A 62 7.10 2.94 23.79
C ALA A 62 8.13 2.61 24.88
N VAL A 63 9.28 3.27 24.88
CA VAL A 63 10.33 3.10 25.91
C VAL A 63 9.89 3.70 27.25
N ALA A 64 9.05 4.73 27.24
CA ALA A 64 8.54 5.38 28.44
C ALA A 64 7.37 4.64 29.10
N LEU A 65 6.83 3.59 28.48
CA LEU A 65 5.72 2.81 29.04
C LEU A 65 6.09 2.22 30.41
N GLY A 66 5.29 2.56 31.43
CA GLY A 66 5.42 2.01 32.76
C GLY A 66 4.82 0.58 32.91
N PRO A 67 5.10 -0.10 34.04
CA PRO A 67 4.58 -1.44 34.33
C PRO A 67 3.07 -1.52 34.60
N HIS A 68 2.39 -0.38 34.76
CA HIS A 68 0.96 -0.29 35.11
C HIS A 68 0.17 0.62 34.16
N GLU A 69 0.65 0.77 32.92
CA GLU A 69 -0.07 1.53 31.91
C GLU A 69 -1.43 0.92 31.62
N GLN A 70 -2.39 1.79 31.31
CA GLN A 70 -3.75 1.37 30.96
C GLN A 70 -3.74 0.66 29.60
N SER A 71 -4.57 -0.38 29.45
CA SER A 71 -4.65 -1.17 28.21
C SER A 71 -4.93 -0.29 26.99
N ASP A 72 -5.79 0.72 27.12
CA ASP A 72 -6.12 1.62 26.02
C ASP A 72 -4.92 2.43 25.51
N VAL A 73 -4.00 2.80 26.41
CA VAL A 73 -2.75 3.50 26.04
C VAL A 73 -1.83 2.57 25.25
N ILE A 74 -1.73 1.31 25.69
CA ILE A 74 -0.90 0.29 25.05
C ILE A 74 -1.46 -0.05 23.65
N LEU A 75 -2.77 -0.26 23.54
CA LEU A 75 -3.44 -0.55 22.28
C LEU A 75 -3.40 0.64 21.32
N GLY A 76 -3.56 1.87 21.81
CA GLY A 76 -3.43 3.07 21.00
C GLY A 76 -1.99 3.32 20.50
N LEU A 77 -0.97 2.89 21.26
CA LEU A 77 0.40 2.90 20.75
C LEU A 77 0.61 1.84 19.66
N LYS A 78 0.07 0.63 19.86
CA LYS A 78 0.12 -0.44 18.85
C LYS A 78 -0.51 0.01 17.52
N GLU A 79 -1.69 0.61 17.57
CA GLU A 79 -2.38 1.11 16.37
C GLU A 79 -1.54 2.14 15.61
N ARG A 80 -0.94 3.09 16.34
CA ARG A 80 -0.04 4.09 15.73
C ARG A 80 1.23 3.49 15.15
N LEU A 81 1.73 2.39 15.72
CA LEU A 81 2.85 1.64 15.17
C LEU A 81 2.47 0.90 13.89
N ASP A 82 1.26 0.32 13.80
CA ASP A 82 0.76 -0.26 12.55
C ASP A 82 0.62 0.79 11.45
N GLN A 83 0.07 1.97 11.78
CA GLN A 83 0.01 3.10 10.84
C GLN A 83 1.41 3.59 10.42
N ALA A 84 2.39 3.51 11.32
CA ALA A 84 3.78 3.80 10.99
C ALA A 84 4.40 2.74 10.07
N TYR A 85 3.97 1.47 10.17
CA TYR A 85 4.35 0.40 9.26
C TYR A 85 3.78 0.64 7.86
N GLU A 86 2.48 0.93 7.77
CA GLU A 86 1.80 1.31 6.52
C GLU A 86 2.51 2.49 5.85
N THR A 87 2.85 3.51 6.63
CA THR A 87 3.58 4.67 6.13
C THR A 87 4.97 4.29 5.63
N ALA A 88 5.70 3.43 6.35
CA ALA A 88 7.02 2.97 5.90
C ALA A 88 6.97 2.27 4.54
N CYS A 89 5.91 1.51 4.23
CA CYS A 89 5.77 0.81 2.96
C CYS A 89 5.62 1.74 1.74
N ARG A 90 5.13 2.97 1.94
CA ARG A 90 4.91 3.94 0.86
C ARG A 90 6.05 4.95 0.66
N LEU A 91 6.99 5.06 1.59
CA LEU A 91 8.05 6.07 1.54
C LEU A 91 9.16 5.76 0.52
N ALA A 92 9.94 6.79 0.21
CA ALA A 92 11.20 6.66 -0.51
C ALA A 92 12.29 6.01 0.37
N ASP A 93 13.42 5.66 -0.25
CA ASP A 93 14.60 5.03 0.38
C ASP A 93 14.34 3.63 0.97
N ASP A 94 15.36 3.06 1.62
CA ASP A 94 15.22 1.81 2.37
C ASP A 94 14.46 2.00 3.68
N GLN A 95 13.23 1.50 3.74
CA GLN A 95 12.47 1.46 4.99
C GLN A 95 12.49 0.08 5.67
N THR A 96 13.22 -0.91 5.13
CA THR A 96 13.33 -2.25 5.73
C THR A 96 13.74 -2.21 7.21
N PRO A 97 14.77 -1.43 7.62
CA PRO A 97 15.15 -1.36 9.04
C PRO A 97 14.03 -0.81 9.94
N ASN A 98 13.29 0.19 9.47
CA ASN A 98 12.19 0.81 10.22
C ASN A 98 11.00 -0.15 10.34
N LYS A 99 10.63 -0.82 9.24
CA LYS A 99 9.57 -1.85 9.22
C LYS A 99 9.87 -2.99 10.18
N GLU A 100 11.11 -3.50 10.19
CA GLU A 100 11.52 -4.57 11.10
C GLU A 100 11.59 -4.11 12.57
N ALA A 101 11.98 -2.87 12.83
CA ALA A 101 11.94 -2.31 14.18
C ALA A 101 10.49 -2.18 14.69
N ILE A 102 9.57 -1.70 13.85
CA ILE A 102 8.15 -1.58 14.18
C ILE A 102 7.54 -2.95 14.47
N LYS A 103 7.75 -3.95 13.60
CA LYS A 103 7.29 -5.34 13.81
C LYS A 103 7.70 -5.87 15.19
N LYS A 104 8.98 -5.70 15.55
CA LYS A 104 9.50 -6.14 16.85
C LYS A 104 8.87 -5.40 18.01
N LEU A 105 8.64 -4.10 17.88
CA LEU A 105 8.03 -3.30 18.94
C LEU A 105 6.57 -3.67 19.15
N VAL A 106 5.82 -3.85 18.06
CA VAL A 106 4.44 -4.36 18.09
C VAL A 106 4.40 -5.73 18.75
N GLU A 107 5.30 -6.64 18.40
CA GLU A 107 5.38 -7.96 19.03
C GLU A 107 5.61 -7.87 20.56
N VAL A 108 6.53 -7.01 21.00
CA VAL A 108 6.80 -6.78 22.43
C VAL A 108 5.57 -6.22 23.15
N ILE A 109 4.88 -5.26 22.53
CA ILE A 109 3.64 -4.69 23.07
C ILE A 109 2.57 -5.78 23.20
N MET A 110 2.34 -6.57 22.16
CA MET A 110 1.32 -7.62 22.16
C MET A 110 1.60 -8.71 23.19
N ARG A 111 2.87 -9.07 23.44
CA ARG A 111 3.20 -10.01 24.53
C ARG A 111 2.71 -9.53 25.90
N SER A 112 2.72 -8.21 26.14
CA SER A 112 2.18 -7.64 27.38
C SER A 112 0.66 -7.72 27.42
N VAL A 113 -0.01 -7.52 26.28
CA VAL A 113 -1.47 -7.66 26.14
C VAL A 113 -1.91 -9.11 26.40
N TRP A 114 -1.23 -10.08 25.77
CA TRP A 114 -1.44 -11.53 26.00
C TRP A 114 -1.26 -11.94 27.47
N LYS A 115 -0.29 -11.33 28.16
CA LYS A 115 -0.11 -11.60 29.60
C LYS A 115 -1.25 -10.99 30.43
N GLY A 116 -1.79 -9.87 30.00
CA GLY A 116 -2.89 -9.16 30.64
C GLY A 116 -4.26 -9.85 30.49
N SER A 117 -4.48 -10.62 29.42
CA SER A 117 -5.75 -11.35 29.17
C SER A 117 -5.97 -12.56 30.09
N GLY A 118 -4.94 -13.00 30.83
CA GLY A 118 -5.08 -14.05 31.85
C GLY A 118 -5.56 -15.39 31.25
N ASN A 119 -6.70 -15.88 31.72
CA ASN A 119 -7.31 -17.15 31.26
C ASN A 119 -8.60 -16.93 30.45
N ASP A 120 -8.81 -15.72 29.94
CA ASP A 120 -9.98 -15.42 29.11
C ASP A 120 -9.81 -16.05 27.72
N SER A 121 -10.53 -17.15 27.48
CA SER A 121 -10.45 -17.88 26.21
C SER A 121 -11.01 -17.10 25.03
N LEU A 122 -11.98 -16.20 25.27
CA LEU A 122 -12.52 -15.35 24.21
C LEU A 122 -11.48 -14.30 23.81
N ALA A 123 -10.88 -13.63 24.79
CA ALA A 123 -9.82 -12.65 24.55
C ALA A 123 -8.64 -13.25 23.78
N HIS A 124 -8.22 -14.48 24.12
CA HIS A 124 -7.17 -15.17 23.38
C HIS A 124 -7.53 -15.45 21.92
N GLN A 125 -8.78 -15.81 21.62
CA GLN A 125 -9.21 -16.03 20.24
C GLN A 125 -9.22 -14.72 19.43
N GLU A 126 -9.67 -13.62 20.02
CA GLU A 126 -9.66 -12.31 19.37
C GLU A 126 -8.24 -11.83 19.08
N LEU A 127 -7.32 -12.00 20.04
CA LEU A 127 -5.90 -11.66 19.85
C LEU A 127 -5.25 -12.51 18.76
N GLU A 128 -5.52 -13.82 18.71
CA GLU A 128 -5.01 -14.69 17.66
C GLU A 128 -5.51 -14.27 16.27
N GLN A 129 -6.81 -13.94 16.16
CA GLN A 129 -7.40 -13.44 14.90
C GLN A 129 -6.78 -12.10 14.48
N GLU A 130 -6.58 -11.17 15.42
CA GLU A 130 -5.92 -9.89 15.16
C GLU A 130 -4.49 -10.10 14.64
N GLU A 131 -3.71 -10.99 15.26
CA GLU A 131 -2.33 -11.25 14.83
C GLU A 131 -2.26 -11.85 13.43
N ILE A 132 -3.18 -12.77 13.10
CA ILE A 132 -3.29 -13.34 11.75
C ILE A 132 -3.64 -12.25 10.74
N ALA A 133 -4.65 -11.42 11.05
CA ALA A 133 -5.09 -10.33 10.19
C ALA A 133 -3.98 -9.30 9.97
N ARG A 134 -3.29 -8.89 11.03
CA ARG A 134 -2.16 -7.94 10.96
C ARG A 134 -1.02 -8.48 10.11
N ARG A 135 -0.68 -9.77 10.26
CA ARG A 135 0.38 -10.39 9.44
C ARG A 135 0.02 -10.38 7.96
N ALA A 136 -1.21 -10.78 7.63
CA ALA A 136 -1.69 -10.75 6.25
C ALA A 136 -1.72 -9.33 5.68
N HIS A 137 -2.12 -8.34 6.49
CA HIS A 137 -2.11 -6.92 6.12
C HIS A 137 -0.69 -6.41 5.84
N TYR A 138 0.27 -6.71 6.72
CA TYR A 138 1.67 -6.35 6.52
C TYR A 138 2.26 -6.98 5.27
N GLU A 139 1.92 -8.24 4.98
CA GLU A 139 2.36 -8.94 3.76
C GLU A 139 1.81 -8.28 2.50
N LEU A 140 0.54 -7.87 2.51
CA LEU A 140 -0.07 -7.13 1.41
C LEU A 140 0.61 -5.76 1.18
N LEU A 141 0.93 -5.04 2.25
CA LEU A 141 1.61 -3.73 2.18
C LEU A 141 3.04 -3.80 1.65
N GLU A 142 3.66 -4.98 1.56
CA GLU A 142 4.96 -5.12 0.91
C GLU A 142 4.88 -4.92 -0.61
N SER A 143 3.69 -5.01 -1.21
CA SER A 143 3.45 -4.61 -2.60
C SER A 143 3.33 -3.08 -2.68
N PRO A 144 4.24 -2.37 -3.39
CA PRO A 144 4.18 -0.92 -3.54
C PRO A 144 2.85 -0.41 -4.10
N LEU A 145 2.26 -1.12 -5.06
CA LEU A 145 0.93 -0.77 -5.57
C LEU A 145 -0.14 -0.88 -4.48
N VAL A 146 -0.14 -1.94 -3.68
CA VAL A 146 -1.11 -2.11 -2.58
C VAL A 146 -0.93 -1.01 -1.53
N ALA A 147 0.31 -0.72 -1.12
CA ALA A 147 0.59 0.34 -0.16
C ALA A 147 0.12 1.71 -0.66
N ASP A 148 0.32 2.00 -1.95
CA ASP A 148 -0.13 3.26 -2.55
C ASP A 148 -1.66 3.33 -2.66
N LEU A 149 -2.35 2.20 -2.87
CA LEU A 149 -3.82 2.15 -3.00
C LEU A 149 -4.57 2.25 -1.67
N LEU A 150 -4.01 1.66 -0.60
CA LEU A 150 -4.63 1.69 0.72
C LEU A 150 -4.50 3.05 1.41
N ASP A 151 -3.64 3.92 0.90
CA ASP A 151 -3.48 5.26 1.44
C ASP A 151 -4.69 6.17 1.12
N PRO A 152 -5.31 6.82 2.12
CA PRO A 152 -6.42 7.74 1.88
C PRO A 152 -6.06 8.95 1.00
N GLU A 153 -4.79 9.34 0.98
CA GLU A 153 -4.23 10.39 0.13
C GLU A 153 -3.42 9.79 -1.03
N SER A 154 -3.86 8.64 -1.54
CA SER A 154 -3.21 7.95 -2.66
C SER A 154 -2.92 8.92 -3.82
N PRO A 155 -1.70 8.87 -4.41
CA PRO A 155 -1.43 9.64 -5.62
C PRO A 155 -2.17 9.09 -6.85
N ILE A 156 -2.77 7.90 -6.75
CA ILE A 156 -3.47 7.22 -7.84
C ILE A 156 -4.91 7.73 -7.90
N ALA A 157 -5.21 8.58 -8.87
CA ALA A 157 -6.57 9.07 -9.10
C ALA A 157 -7.51 7.93 -9.57
N GLN A 158 -8.82 8.12 -9.39
CA GLN A 158 -9.82 7.10 -9.73
C GLN A 158 -9.80 6.71 -11.22
N ASP A 159 -9.58 7.68 -12.11
CA ASP A 159 -9.44 7.47 -13.55
C ASP A 159 -8.07 6.86 -13.94
N GLU A 160 -7.11 6.88 -13.02
CA GLU A 160 -5.76 6.32 -13.18
C GLU A 160 -5.59 4.94 -12.53
N LEU A 161 -6.57 4.51 -11.71
CA LEU A 161 -6.55 3.24 -11.01
C LEU A 161 -6.46 2.04 -11.96
N LEU A 162 -7.36 1.99 -12.94
CA LEU A 162 -7.41 0.90 -13.89
C LEU A 162 -6.10 0.75 -14.69
N PRO A 163 -5.56 1.81 -15.34
CA PRO A 163 -4.30 1.67 -16.07
C PRO A 163 -3.12 1.36 -15.15
N ALA A 164 -3.07 1.88 -13.91
CA ALA A 164 -2.05 1.51 -12.93
C ALA A 164 -2.11 0.01 -12.57
N LEU A 165 -3.30 -0.52 -12.31
CA LEU A 165 -3.51 -1.93 -11.99
C LEU A 165 -3.13 -2.83 -13.18
N LEU A 166 -3.60 -2.49 -14.39
CA LEU A 166 -3.39 -3.30 -15.58
C LEU A 166 -1.94 -3.31 -16.09
N SER A 167 -1.10 -2.37 -15.65
CA SER A 167 0.32 -2.26 -16.04
C SER A 167 1.30 -2.62 -14.93
N ALA A 168 0.82 -3.02 -13.74
CA ALA A 168 1.66 -3.50 -12.64
C ALA A 168 2.50 -4.72 -13.05
N ASP A 169 3.35 -5.27 -12.19
CA ASP A 169 3.85 -6.62 -12.42
C ASP A 169 2.83 -7.69 -12.00
N GLN A 170 3.08 -8.97 -12.29
CA GLN A 170 2.10 -10.03 -12.02
C GLN A 170 1.80 -10.16 -10.52
N ALA A 171 2.82 -10.08 -9.67
CA ALA A 171 2.67 -10.25 -8.23
C ALA A 171 1.94 -9.05 -7.60
N GLU A 172 2.28 -7.83 -8.01
CA GLU A 172 1.58 -6.61 -7.59
C GLU A 172 0.12 -6.61 -8.03
N PHE A 173 -0.17 -7.03 -9.27
CA PHE A 173 -1.53 -7.13 -9.77
C PHE A 173 -2.37 -8.14 -8.96
N GLU A 174 -1.83 -9.33 -8.71
CA GLU A 174 -2.51 -10.36 -7.94
C GLU A 174 -2.80 -9.92 -6.50
N ALA A 175 -1.85 -9.23 -5.86
CA ALA A 175 -2.05 -8.66 -4.53
C ALA A 175 -3.08 -7.51 -4.54
N ALA A 176 -2.98 -6.58 -5.49
CA ALA A 176 -3.88 -5.43 -5.55
C ALA A 176 -5.33 -5.84 -5.89
N VAL A 177 -5.52 -6.83 -6.76
CA VAL A 177 -6.88 -7.26 -7.16
C VAL A 177 -7.64 -7.90 -5.99
N THR A 178 -6.96 -8.35 -4.92
CA THR A 178 -7.66 -8.88 -3.73
C THR A 178 -8.30 -7.82 -2.87
N LEU A 179 -7.92 -6.54 -3.03
CA LEU A 179 -8.48 -5.43 -2.27
C LEU A 179 -9.91 -5.08 -2.68
N PHE A 180 -10.33 -5.53 -3.86
CA PHE A 180 -11.61 -5.12 -4.44
C PHE A 180 -12.70 -6.17 -4.24
N ASP A 181 -13.86 -5.69 -3.81
CA ASP A 181 -15.08 -6.49 -3.74
C ASP A 181 -15.72 -6.71 -5.14
N PRO A 182 -16.72 -7.59 -5.28
CA PRO A 182 -17.35 -7.87 -6.58
C PRO A 182 -17.99 -6.66 -7.25
N VAL A 183 -18.49 -5.68 -6.48
CA VAL A 183 -19.09 -4.44 -7.01
C VAL A 183 -18.00 -3.55 -7.59
N GLN A 184 -16.89 -3.39 -6.86
CA GLN A 184 -15.74 -2.61 -7.30
C GLN A 184 -15.08 -3.23 -8.53
N LEU A 185 -14.91 -4.57 -8.58
CA LEU A 185 -14.39 -5.25 -9.77
C LEU A 185 -15.30 -5.04 -11.00
N LYS A 186 -16.63 -5.08 -10.83
CA LYS A 186 -17.57 -4.76 -11.92
C LYS A 186 -17.46 -3.30 -12.38
N ALA A 187 -17.24 -2.37 -11.45
CA ALA A 187 -17.03 -0.96 -11.78
C ALA A 187 -15.77 -0.76 -12.62
N LEU A 188 -14.66 -1.42 -12.26
CA LEU A 188 -13.42 -1.42 -13.05
C LEU A 188 -13.63 -1.98 -14.47
N LEU A 189 -14.35 -3.09 -14.60
CA LEU A 189 -14.69 -3.66 -15.91
C LEU A 189 -15.56 -2.71 -16.76
N THR A 190 -16.49 -2.00 -16.12
CA THR A 190 -17.35 -1.01 -16.80
C THR A 190 -16.54 0.20 -17.27
N GLN A 191 -15.60 0.67 -16.45
CA GLN A 191 -14.68 1.75 -16.80
C GLN A 191 -13.81 1.38 -18.01
N ALA A 192 -13.31 0.14 -18.06
CA ALA A 192 -12.49 -0.33 -19.18
C ALA A 192 -13.24 -0.28 -20.53
N VAL A 193 -14.55 -0.52 -20.51
CA VAL A 193 -15.40 -0.47 -21.72
C VAL A 193 -15.71 0.96 -22.13
N SER A 194 -15.90 1.87 -21.17
CA SER A 194 -16.24 3.28 -21.43
C SER A 194 -15.03 4.14 -21.80
N GLN A 195 -13.84 3.75 -21.36
CA GLN A 195 -12.57 4.37 -21.68
C GLN A 195 -11.70 3.33 -22.40
N PRO A 196 -12.01 3.01 -23.67
CA PRO A 196 -11.21 2.06 -24.41
C PRO A 196 -9.78 2.58 -24.45
N ILE A 197 -8.87 1.71 -23.99
CA ILE A 197 -7.44 1.94 -24.13
C ILE A 197 -7.20 2.23 -25.62
N PRO A 198 -6.50 3.32 -25.99
CA PRO A 198 -6.25 3.66 -27.38
C PRO A 198 -5.70 2.44 -28.13
N ASP A 199 -5.96 2.30 -29.43
CA ASP A 199 -5.36 1.27 -30.29
C ASP A 199 -3.83 1.32 -30.13
N ALA A 200 -3.35 0.52 -29.19
CA ALA A 200 -1.99 0.50 -28.73
C ALA A 200 -1.50 -0.92 -28.95
N SER A 201 -0.30 -1.02 -29.49
CA SER A 201 0.40 -2.27 -29.66
C SER A 201 1.57 -2.30 -28.68
N GLY A 202 1.96 -3.50 -28.25
CA GLY A 202 3.07 -3.72 -27.34
C GLY A 202 2.72 -4.55 -26.12
N GLU A 203 3.75 -5.02 -25.43
CA GLU A 203 3.66 -5.97 -24.32
C GLU A 203 2.72 -5.51 -23.20
N ILE A 204 2.82 -4.24 -22.79
CA ILE A 204 1.97 -3.67 -21.72
C ILE A 204 0.48 -3.69 -22.10
N PHE A 205 0.16 -3.46 -23.38
CA PHE A 205 -1.23 -3.49 -23.84
C PHE A 205 -1.78 -4.92 -23.83
N GLU A 206 -1.03 -5.87 -24.39
CA GLU A 206 -1.41 -7.29 -24.41
C GLU A 206 -1.58 -7.85 -22.98
N GLN A 207 -0.68 -7.47 -22.08
CA GLN A 207 -0.77 -7.79 -20.65
C GLN A 207 -2.01 -7.18 -20.00
N GLY A 208 -2.32 -5.91 -20.30
CA GLY A 208 -3.52 -5.24 -19.81
C GLY A 208 -4.80 -5.97 -20.23
N VAL A 209 -4.89 -6.41 -21.50
CA VAL A 209 -6.02 -7.21 -22.01
C VAL A 209 -6.13 -8.55 -21.28
N ALA A 210 -5.00 -9.25 -21.06
CA ALA A 210 -5.01 -10.52 -20.31
C ALA A 210 -5.50 -10.33 -18.86
N ARG A 211 -5.07 -9.25 -18.21
CA ARG A 211 -5.49 -8.91 -16.84
C ARG A 211 -6.96 -8.53 -16.74
N MET A 212 -7.52 -7.90 -17.77
CA MET A 212 -8.95 -7.65 -17.84
C MET A 212 -9.79 -8.94 -17.78
N GLU A 213 -9.34 -10.00 -18.46
CA GLU A 213 -10.00 -11.31 -18.34
C GLU A 213 -9.77 -11.96 -16.95
N GLN A 214 -8.63 -11.72 -16.30
CA GLN A 214 -8.40 -12.15 -14.91
C GLN A 214 -9.36 -11.46 -13.92
N ILE A 215 -9.54 -10.14 -14.02
CA ILE A 215 -10.51 -9.37 -13.22
C ILE A 215 -11.92 -9.94 -13.41
N LYS A 216 -12.31 -10.24 -14.66
CA LYS A 216 -13.61 -10.81 -14.99
C LYS A 216 -13.79 -12.23 -14.45
N ALA A 217 -12.75 -13.06 -14.47
CA ALA A 217 -12.78 -14.39 -13.86
C ALA A 217 -12.98 -14.30 -12.33
N ARG A 218 -12.23 -13.40 -11.66
CA ARG A 218 -12.34 -13.16 -10.21
C ARG A 218 -13.72 -12.60 -9.82
N ALA A 219 -14.24 -11.64 -10.58
CA ALA A 219 -15.56 -11.09 -10.33
C ALA A 219 -16.66 -12.15 -10.43
N LYS A 220 -16.49 -13.16 -11.30
CA LYS A 220 -17.42 -14.30 -11.40
C LYS A 220 -17.28 -15.27 -10.24
N SER A 221 -16.05 -15.61 -9.81
CA SER A 221 -15.85 -16.56 -8.70
C SER A 221 -16.45 -16.03 -7.40
N LEU A 222 -16.26 -14.74 -7.09
CA LEU A 222 -16.78 -14.11 -5.88
C LEU A 222 -18.31 -13.87 -5.88
N GLN A 223 -19.01 -14.12 -7.00
CA GLN A 223 -20.48 -14.07 -7.06
C GLN A 223 -21.13 -15.43 -6.76
N VAL A 224 -20.33 -16.49 -6.66
CA VAL A 224 -20.79 -17.87 -6.42
C VAL A 224 -20.60 -18.27 -4.95
N GLU A 225 -19.83 -17.49 -4.19
CA GLU A 225 -19.65 -17.59 -2.73
C GLU A 225 -20.70 -16.78 -1.97
#